data_AF-A0A945AR53-F1
#
_entry.id   AF-A0A945AR53-F1
#
_cell.length_a   1.000
_cell.length_b   1.000
_cell.length_c   1.000
_cell.angle_alpha   90.00
_cell.angle_beta   90.00
_cell.angle_gamma   90.00
#
_symmetry.space_group_name_H-M   'P 1'
#
loop_
_entity.id
_entity.type
_entity.pdbx_description
1 polymer ?
#
loop_
_entity_poly.entity_id
_entity_poly.type
_entity_poly.pdbx_seq_one_letter_code
_entity_poly.pdbx_strand_id
1 'polypeptide(L)' 'MVVLSEFGELLVIKASRDTCEIICRADLKDSSSGEALLQPPCWAAPVVAYGYLYVRGAGRLVCIDLLGR' A
#
# COMPACT_ATOMS: atom_id res chain seq x y z
N MET A 1 -4.41 -2.57 10.64
CA MET A 1 -3.01 -2.27 10.23
C MET A 1 -2.97 -2.17 8.71
N VAL A 2 -2.16 -1.28 8.15
CA VAL A 2 -1.92 -1.19 6.70
C VAL A 2 -0.58 -1.86 6.40
N VAL A 3 -0.54 -2.75 5.41
CA VAL A 3 0.63 -3.54 5.04
C VAL A 3 0.87 -3.42 3.54
N LEU A 4 2.13 -3.35 3.13
CA LEU A 4 2.55 -3.49 1.75
C LEU A 4 2.97 -4.95 1.51
N SER A 5 2.34 -5.63 0.56
CA SER A 5 2.71 -7.00 0.16
C SER A 5 4.00 -7.00 -0.67
N GLU A 6 4.64 -8.17 -0.81
CA GLU A 6 5.86 -8.33 -1.63
C GLU A 6 5.71 -7.81 -3.06
N PHE A 7 4.50 -7.93 -3.63
CA PHE A 7 4.18 -7.56 -5.01
C PHE A 7 3.57 -6.17 -5.16
N GLY A 8 3.49 -5.39 -4.08
CA GLY A 8 3.06 -3.98 -4.13
C GLY A 8 1.56 -3.75 -3.91
N GLU A 9 0.81 -4.78 -3.51
CA GLU A 9 -0.58 -4.61 -3.04
C GLU A 9 -0.59 -3.95 -1.66
N LEU A 10 -1.53 -3.06 -1.42
CA LEU A 10 -1.86 -2.61 -0.07
C LEU A 10 -2.93 -3.51 0.53
N LEU A 11 -2.65 -3.98 1.74
CA LEU A 11 -3.56 -4.78 2.55
C LEU A 11 -4.00 -3.98 3.77
N VAL A 12 -5.30 -3.94 4.02
CA VAL A 12 -5.82 -3.54 5.33
C VAL A 12 -6.14 -4.81 6.09
N ILE A 13 -5.42 -5.02 7.20
CA ILE A 13 -5.57 -6.22 8.00
C ILE A 13 -6.13 -5.91 9.38
N LYS A 14 -7.08 -6.72 9.83
CA LYS A 14 -7.52 -6.82 11.22
C LYS A 14 -6.67 -7.87 11.90
N ALA A 15 -5.63 -7.41 12.59
CA ALA A 15 -4.77 -8.27 13.38
C ALA A 15 -5.29 -8.33 14.82
N SER A 16 -5.31 -9.53 15.38
CA SER A 16 -5.49 -9.82 16.80
C SER A 16 -4.36 -10.73 17.28
N ARG A 17 -4.43 -11.18 18.54
CA ARG A 17 -3.47 -12.17 19.05
C ARG A 17 -3.55 -13.50 18.29
N ASP A 18 -4.75 -13.92 17.94
CA ASP A 18 -5.03 -15.28 17.47
C ASP A 18 -5.33 -15.35 15.97
N THR A 19 -5.68 -14.21 15.36
CA THR A 19 -6.10 -14.13 13.96
C THR A 19 -5.50 -12.94 13.25
N CYS A 20 -5.29 -13.11 11.95
CA CYS A 20 -4.96 -12.02 11.04
C CYS A 20 -5.85 -12.13 9.81
N GLU A 21 -6.81 -11.22 9.70
CA GLU A 21 -7.80 -11.21 8.63
C GLU A 21 -7.50 -10.06 7.67
N ILE A 22 -7.45 -10.36 6.37
CA ILE A 22 -7.37 -9.33 5.32
C ILE A 22 -8.77 -8.79 5.10
N ILE A 23 -9.00 -7.54 5.48
CA ILE A 23 -10.29 -6.85 5.31
C ILE A 23 -10.40 -6.29 3.88
N CYS A 24 -9.28 -5.78 3.35
CA CYS A 24 -9.26 -5.10 2.07
C CYS A 24 -7.92 -5.32 1.37
N ARG A 25 -7.97 -5.35 0.03
CA ARG A 25 -6.82 -5.36 -0.87
C ARG A 25 -6.97 -4.23 -1.88
N ALA A 26 -5.88 -3.56 -2.18
CA ALA A 26 -5.83 -2.54 -3.22
C ALA A 26 -4.55 -2.67 -4.05
N ASP A 27 -4.72 -2.78 -5.36
CA ASP A 27 -3.63 -2.70 -6.32
C ASP A 27 -3.25 -1.25 -6.56
N LEU A 28 -1.95 -0.94 -6.49
CA LEU A 28 -1.45 0.38 -6.86
C LEU A 28 -1.05 0.38 -8.33
N LYS A 29 -1.96 0.86 -9.17
CA LYS A 29 -1.79 0.94 -10.62
C LYS A 29 -1.92 2.37 -11.11
N ASP A 30 -1.16 2.70 -12.14
CA ASP A 30 -1.30 3.96 -12.85
C ASP A 30 -2.63 3.96 -13.61
N SER A 31 -3.43 5.01 -13.47
CA SER A 31 -4.77 5.07 -14.04
C SER A 31 -4.79 5.21 -15.57
N SER A 32 -3.70 5.68 -16.17
CA SER A 32 -3.60 5.88 -17.61
C SER A 32 -3.06 4.67 -18.36
N SER A 33 -2.07 4.00 -17.78
CA SER A 33 -1.38 2.85 -18.40
C SER A 33 -1.83 1.50 -17.85
N GLY A 34 -2.43 1.46 -16.66
CA GLY A 34 -2.78 0.23 -15.96
C GLY A 34 -1.58 -0.50 -15.33
N GLU A 35 -0.37 0.01 -15.55
CA GLU A 35 0.88 -0.57 -15.06
C GLU A 35 1.00 -0.44 -13.53
N ALA A 36 1.66 -1.41 -12.91
CA ALA A 36 1.91 -1.36 -11.47
C ALA A 36 2.79 -0.15 -11.12
N LEU A 37 2.37 0.62 -10.11
CA LEU A 37 3.14 1.76 -9.61
C LEU A 37 4.40 1.31 -8.87
N LEU A 38 4.39 0.12 -8.28
CA LEU A 38 5.51 -0.45 -7.54
C LEU A 38 6.01 -1.73 -8.22
N GLN A 39 7.31 -1.98 -8.11
CA GLN A 39 7.96 -3.19 -8.62
C GLN A 39 8.48 -4.02 -7.44
N PRO A 40 8.31 -5.35 -7.44
CA PRO A 40 8.86 -6.21 -6.40
C PRO A 40 10.39 -6.12 -6.29
N PRO A 41 10.98 -6.32 -5.09
CA PRO A 41 10.30 -6.55 -3.82
C PRO A 41 9.83 -5.25 -3.15
N CYS A 42 8.61 -5.27 -2.60
CA CYS A 42 8.00 -4.15 -1.90
C CYS A 42 7.98 -4.37 -0.38
N TRP A 43 9.07 -4.02 0.31
CA TRP A 43 9.22 -4.28 1.77
C TRP A 43 9.31 -3.02 2.64
N ALA A 44 9.19 -1.83 2.04
CA ALA A 44 9.17 -0.61 2.84
C ALA A 44 7.85 -0.53 3.62
N ALA A 45 7.95 -0.36 4.94
CA ALA A 45 6.79 -0.14 5.78
C ALA A 45 6.02 1.11 5.30
N PRO A 46 4.68 1.04 5.17
CA PRO A 46 3.88 2.22 4.84
C PRO A 46 3.97 3.28 5.95
N VAL A 47 4.02 4.55 5.56
CA VAL A 47 4.01 5.69 6.49
C VAL A 47 2.73 6.49 6.30
N VAL A 48 1.98 6.73 7.37
CA VAL A 48 0.83 7.63 7.37
C VAL A 48 1.23 8.96 7.99
N ALA A 49 1.08 10.05 7.24
CA ALA A 49 1.30 11.40 7.77
C ALA A 49 0.37 12.39 7.06
N TYR A 50 -0.21 13.31 7.84
CA TYR A 50 -1.04 14.42 7.32
C TYR A 50 -2.19 14.01 6.37
N GLY A 51 -2.79 12.83 6.56
CA GLY A 51 -3.86 12.32 5.70
C GLY A 51 -3.39 11.60 4.43
N TYR A 52 -2.07 11.46 4.24
CA TYR A 52 -1.48 10.72 3.14
C TYR A 52 -0.89 9.40 3.62
N LEU A 53 -0.95 8.39 2.75
CA LEU A 53 -0.21 7.13 2.87
C LEU A 53 0.95 7.14 1.87
N TYR A 54 2.15 6.95 2.40
CA TYR A 54 3.38 6.89 1.62
C TYR A 54 3.90 5.47 1.57
N VAL A 55 4.16 4.97 0.36
CA VAL A 55 4.78 3.66 0.13
C VAL A 55 5.94 3.80 -0.85
N ARG A 56 7.09 3.27 -0.43
CA ARG A 56 8.36 3.40 -1.15
C ARG A 56 8.71 2.08 -1.84
N GLY A 57 8.96 2.14 -3.14
CA GLY A 57 9.54 1.06 -3.94
C GLY A 57 10.95 1.39 -4.44
N ALA A 58 11.47 0.56 -5.34
CA ALA A 58 12.75 0.81 -6.00
C ALA A 58 12.67 2.07 -6.89
N GLY A 59 13.35 3.14 -6.48
CA GLY A 59 13.41 4.40 -7.24
C GLY A 59 12.10 5.19 -7.32
N ARG A 60 11.05 4.79 -6.59
CA ARG A 60 9.73 5.42 -6.64
C ARG A 60 9.11 5.56 -5.25
N LEU A 61 8.46 6.70 -5.03
CA LEU A 61 7.59 6.95 -3.88
C LEU A 61 6.17 7.16 -4.40
N VAL A 62 5.23 6.37 -3.89
CA VAL A 62 3.80 6.54 -4.18
C VAL A 62 3.17 7.22 -2.98
N CYS A 63 2.41 8.29 -3.25
CA CYS A 63 1.65 9.06 -2.26
C CYS A 63 0.16 8.88 -2.58
N ILE A 64 -0.61 8.43 -1.59
CA ILE A 64 -2.04 8.18 -1.72
C ILE A 64 -2.76 9.13 -0.78
N ASP A 65 -3.68 9.92 -1.30
CA ASP A 65 -4.58 10.74 -0.48
C ASP A 65 -5.69 9.85 0.12
N LEU A 66 -5.69 9.70 1.44
CA LEU A 66 -6.69 8.91 2.14
C LEU A 66 -8.00 9.67 2.36
N LEU A 67 -8.01 10.99 2.11
CA LEU A 67 -9.16 11.87 2.31
C LEU A 67 -9.85 12.25 1.00
N GLY A 68 -9.28 11.86 -0.15
CA GLY A 68 -9.88 12.02 -1.47
C GLY A 68 -10.06 13.48 -1.92
N ARG A 69 -9.08 14.34 -1.65
CA ARG A 69 -9.07 15.75 -2.06
C ARG A 69 -8.51 15.93 -3.47
#